data_AF-A0A817YID6-F1
#
_entry.id   AF-A0A817YID6-F1
#
_cell.length_a   1.000
_cell.length_b   1.000
_cell.length_c   1.000
_cell.angle_alpha   90.00
_cell.angle_beta   90.00
_cell.angle_gamma   90.00
#
_symmetry.space_group_name_H-M   'P 1'
#
loop_
_entity.id
_entity.type
_entity.pdbx_description
1 polymer ?
#
loop_
_entity_poly.entity_id
_entity_poly.type
_entity_poly.pdbx_seq_one_letter_code
_entity_poly.pdbx_strand_id
1 'polypeptide(L)'
;MRSIPIDDLLNVAIDGGFNALQATIVNIRELKQYLSDDNGTDTFIVQCFLTHFDLDGPLNQVITKKCLFCNRSIRDNNGFNECTEAECRMKLLEQTNDENLSTKEVFSLNVHLTDHTGTITNVKLGDDVARKILKCSVDEFILMTDEQKTKLKWTYLLEKLRFGIQIKNNSNYAKPIVRIACLFPREYLPSSIDDEQS
;
A
#
# COMPACT_ATOMS: atom_id res chain seq x y z
N MET A 1 2.10 2.77 -27.98
CA MET A 1 2.24 2.95 -26.51
C MET A 1 1.78 4.36 -26.18
N ARG A 2 0.64 4.54 -25.49
CA ARG A 2 0.23 5.91 -25.08
C ARG A 2 1.18 6.35 -23.97
N SER A 3 1.95 7.40 -24.22
CA SER A 3 2.83 8.02 -23.23
C SER A 3 1.98 8.54 -22.08
N ILE A 4 2.39 8.25 -20.84
CA ILE A 4 1.77 8.83 -19.65
C ILE A 4 2.13 10.33 -19.66
N PRO A 5 1.15 11.26 -19.64
CA PRO A 5 1.42 12.69 -19.54
C PRO A 5 2.34 12.98 -18.35
N ILE A 6 3.30 13.88 -18.52
CA ILE A 6 4.27 14.23 -17.48
C ILE A 6 3.57 14.76 -16.23
N ASP A 7 2.47 15.49 -16.40
CA ASP A 7 1.66 16.02 -15.29
C ASP A 7 1.00 14.90 -14.45
N ASP A 8 0.61 13.79 -15.09
CA ASP A 8 0.07 12.62 -14.39
C ASP A 8 1.15 11.79 -13.72
N LEU A 9 2.37 11.73 -14.29
CA LEU A 9 3.52 11.14 -13.61
C LEU A 9 3.94 11.93 -12.35
N LEU A 10 3.77 13.25 -12.38
CA LEU A 10 4.00 14.13 -11.24
C LEU A 10 2.89 13.99 -10.17
N ASN A 11 1.63 13.77 -10.56
CA ASN A 11 0.50 13.59 -9.64
C ASN A 11 0.35 12.16 -9.08
N VAL A 12 0.87 11.16 -9.78
CA VAL A 12 0.98 9.76 -9.30
C VAL A 12 2.09 9.62 -8.23
N ALA A 13 3.01 10.59 -8.18
CA ALA A 13 4.15 10.66 -7.27
C ALA A 13 3.90 11.63 -6.09
N ILE A 14 2.93 11.33 -5.22
CA ILE A 14 2.74 12.16 -4.00
C ILE A 14 2.55 11.31 -2.75
N ASP A 15 3.31 10.22 -2.62
CA ASP A 15 3.70 9.78 -1.28
C ASP A 15 5.02 9.02 -1.24
N GLY A 16 5.88 9.40 -0.29
CA GLY A 16 7.02 8.59 0.14
C GLY A 16 8.27 8.56 -0.75
N GLY A 17 8.39 9.44 -1.75
CA GLY A 17 9.62 9.58 -2.57
C GLY A 17 9.71 8.63 -3.77
N PHE A 18 8.58 8.19 -4.33
CA PHE A 18 8.56 7.42 -5.58
C PHE A 18 8.70 8.36 -6.78
N ASN A 19 9.77 8.19 -7.58
CA ASN A 19 9.99 8.96 -8.80
C ASN A 19 9.67 8.09 -10.02
N ALA A 20 8.48 8.26 -10.59
CA ALA A 20 8.02 7.46 -11.72
C ALA A 20 8.90 7.60 -12.97
N LEU A 21 9.64 8.71 -13.13
CA LEU A 21 10.54 8.95 -14.27
C LEU A 21 11.85 8.15 -14.18
N GLN A 22 12.23 7.73 -12.97
CA GLN A 22 13.46 6.97 -12.70
C GLN A 22 13.18 5.49 -12.43
N ALA A 23 11.91 5.11 -12.28
CA ALA A 23 11.53 3.75 -11.95
C ALA A 23 11.65 2.82 -13.17
N THR A 24 12.28 1.66 -12.96
CA THR A 24 12.44 0.64 -14.02
C THR A 24 11.20 -0.24 -14.10
N ILE A 25 10.73 -0.55 -15.31
CA ILE A 25 9.63 -1.50 -15.53
C ILE A 25 10.19 -2.93 -15.45
N VAL A 26 9.62 -3.75 -14.58
CA VAL A 26 10.07 -5.14 -14.35
C VAL A 26 8.87 -6.09 -14.20
N ASN A 27 9.11 -7.38 -14.43
CA ASN A 27 8.17 -8.45 -14.06
C ASN A 27 8.38 -8.90 -12.59
N ILE A 28 7.47 -9.73 -12.07
CA ILE A 28 7.56 -10.20 -10.67
C ILE A 28 8.80 -11.05 -10.41
N ARG A 29 9.29 -11.82 -11.38
CA ARG A 29 10.52 -12.62 -11.23
C ARG A 29 11.75 -11.73 -11.08
N GLU A 30 11.90 -10.71 -11.92
CA GLU A 30 13.00 -9.73 -11.85
C GLU A 30 12.97 -8.97 -10.52
N LEU A 31 11.78 -8.53 -10.09
CA LEU A 31 11.62 -7.88 -8.78
C LEU A 31 12.06 -8.80 -7.62
N LYS A 32 11.73 -10.09 -7.68
CA LYS A 32 12.18 -11.07 -6.67
C LYS A 32 13.69 -11.31 -6.70
N GLN A 33 14.30 -11.31 -7.88
CA GLN A 33 15.75 -11.42 -8.01
C GLN A 33 16.42 -10.22 -7.36
N TYR A 34 15.96 -9.00 -7.65
CA TYR A 34 16.46 -7.77 -7.01
C TYR A 34 16.38 -7.83 -5.47
N LEU A 35 15.27 -8.36 -4.93
CA LEU A 35 15.08 -8.52 -3.48
C LEU A 35 16.01 -9.57 -2.84
N SER A 36 16.52 -10.51 -3.64
CA SER A 36 17.41 -11.57 -3.17
C SER A 36 18.87 -11.13 -3.15
N ASP A 37 19.24 -10.16 -3.99
CA ASP A 37 20.60 -9.65 -4.13
C ASP A 37 20.98 -8.62 -3.03
N ASP A 38 20.12 -8.43 -2.01
CA ASP A 38 20.25 -7.44 -0.93
C ASP A 38 20.58 -6.02 -1.44
N ASN A 39 20.01 -5.70 -2.61
CA ASN A 39 20.15 -4.38 -3.20
C ASN A 39 19.44 -3.34 -2.31
N GLY A 40 19.93 -2.10 -2.35
CA GLY A 40 19.46 -0.99 -1.52
C GLY A 40 18.01 -0.56 -1.76
N THR A 41 17.71 0.69 -1.41
CA THR A 41 16.39 1.30 -1.67
C THR A 41 16.27 1.63 -3.15
N ASP A 42 15.20 1.16 -3.80
CA ASP A 42 14.93 1.43 -5.22
C ASP A 42 13.42 1.40 -5.52
N THR A 43 13.06 1.84 -6.72
CA THR A 43 11.69 1.99 -7.20
C THR A 43 11.47 1.32 -8.55
N PHE A 44 10.37 0.60 -8.66
CA PHE A 44 10.02 -0.19 -9.84
C PHE A 44 8.59 0.08 -10.28
N ILE A 45 8.30 -0.21 -11.54
CA ILE A 45 6.94 -0.28 -12.06
C ILE A 45 6.66 -1.73 -12.43
N VAL A 46 5.57 -2.28 -11.90
CA VAL A 46 5.14 -3.65 -12.22
C VAL A 46 3.74 -3.63 -12.81
N GLN A 47 3.51 -4.43 -13.85
CA GLN A 47 2.18 -4.66 -14.43
C GLN A 47 1.74 -6.08 -14.09
N CYS A 48 0.76 -6.20 -13.20
CA CYS A 48 0.39 -7.46 -12.57
C CYS A 48 -1.07 -7.44 -12.11
N PHE A 49 -1.52 -8.58 -11.59
CA PHE A 49 -2.82 -8.78 -10.98
C PHE A 49 -2.72 -8.67 -9.46
N LEU A 50 -3.71 -8.04 -8.85
CA LEU A 50 -3.91 -8.10 -7.41
C LEU A 50 -4.62 -9.43 -7.08
N THR A 51 -3.92 -10.39 -6.47
CA THR A 51 -4.45 -11.75 -6.25
C THR A 51 -4.79 -12.08 -4.81
N HIS A 52 -4.39 -11.22 -3.86
CA HIS A 52 -4.83 -11.26 -2.49
C HIS A 52 -5.13 -9.84 -2.03
N PHE A 53 -6.40 -9.55 -1.84
CA PHE A 53 -6.91 -8.25 -1.42
C PHE A 53 -8.17 -8.46 -0.61
N ASP A 54 -7.99 -8.69 0.69
CA ASP A 54 -9.10 -9.04 1.58
C ASP A 54 -9.60 -7.79 2.29
N LEU A 55 -10.77 -7.30 1.88
CA LEU A 55 -11.41 -6.11 2.47
C LEU A 55 -12.61 -6.47 3.34
N ASP A 56 -13.22 -7.62 3.06
CA ASP A 56 -14.41 -8.19 3.68
C ASP A 56 -14.07 -9.18 4.81
N GLY A 57 -12.79 -9.26 5.19
CA GLY A 57 -12.31 -9.97 6.37
C GLY A 57 -12.34 -9.13 7.65
N PRO A 58 -11.71 -9.63 8.74
CA PRO A 58 -11.60 -8.90 10.00
C PRO A 58 -10.93 -7.53 9.84
N LEU A 59 -11.51 -6.48 10.44
CA LEU A 59 -11.02 -5.10 10.32
C LEU A 59 -9.54 -4.94 10.70
N ASN A 60 -9.02 -5.72 11.65
CA ASN A 60 -7.62 -5.64 12.09
C ASN A 60 -6.61 -6.13 11.03
N GLN A 61 -7.06 -6.75 9.94
CA GLN A 61 -6.22 -7.10 8.79
C GLN A 61 -6.10 -5.95 7.79
N VAL A 62 -7.05 -5.01 7.81
CA VAL A 62 -7.17 -3.90 6.88
C VAL A 62 -6.75 -2.58 7.52
N ILE A 63 -7.10 -2.40 8.79
CA ILE A 63 -6.93 -1.18 9.57
C ILE A 63 -5.98 -1.47 10.73
N THR A 64 -5.08 -0.53 10.98
CA THR A 64 -4.16 -0.55 12.13
C THR A 64 -4.28 0.75 12.89
N LYS A 65 -4.28 0.67 14.22
CA LYS A 65 -4.15 1.85 15.09
C LYS A 65 -2.70 2.29 15.17
N LYS A 66 -2.46 3.59 15.02
CA LYS A 66 -1.13 4.21 15.15
C LYS A 66 -1.17 5.38 16.11
N CYS A 67 -0.06 5.60 16.81
CA CYS A 67 0.11 6.79 17.61
C CYS A 67 0.10 8.04 16.72
N LEU A 68 -0.63 9.09 17.12
CA LEU A 68 -0.67 10.37 16.40
C LEU A 68 0.71 11.03 16.30
N PHE A 69 1.55 10.89 17.32
CA PHE A 69 2.83 11.60 17.42
C PHE A 69 3.99 10.88 16.75
N CYS A 70 4.20 9.59 17.05
CA CYS A 70 5.33 8.84 16.49
C CYS A 70 4.95 7.91 15.32
N ASN A 71 3.66 7.82 14.97
CA ASN A 71 3.15 6.98 13.88
C ASN A 71 3.50 5.49 14.00
N ARG A 72 3.92 5.02 15.18
CA ARG A 72 4.11 3.60 15.47
C ARG A 72 2.78 2.91 15.65
N SER A 73 2.70 1.68 15.15
CA SER A 73 1.53 0.82 15.33
C SER A 73 1.35 0.49 16.81
N ILE A 74 0.16 0.74 17.32
CA ILE A 74 -0.25 0.38 18.66
C ILE A 74 -0.84 -1.02 18.58
N ARG A 75 -0.28 -1.94 19.36
CA ARG A 75 -0.84 -3.28 19.51
C ARG A 75 -1.81 -3.23 20.68
N ASP A 76 -2.98 -3.82 20.50
CA ASP A 76 -3.89 -4.05 21.62
C ASP A 76 -3.19 -5.01 22.60
N ASN A 77 -2.79 -4.47 23.75
CA ASN A 77 -2.09 -5.23 24.78
C ASN A 77 -2.98 -5.27 26.02
N ASN A 78 -3.93 -6.21 26.01
CA ASN A 78 -4.91 -6.42 27.08
C ASN A 78 -5.79 -5.19 27.35
N GLY A 79 -6.25 -4.49 26.31
CA GLY A 79 -7.14 -3.33 26.44
C GLY A 79 -6.42 -2.00 26.63
N PHE A 80 -5.08 -1.99 26.78
CA PHE A 80 -4.29 -0.76 26.73
C PHE A 80 -3.95 -0.40 25.28
N ASN A 81 -4.62 0.64 24.77
CA ASN A 81 -4.45 1.16 23.40
C ASN A 81 -3.58 2.43 23.38
N GLU A 82 -2.47 2.43 24.12
CA GLU A 82 -1.61 3.60 24.26
C GLU A 82 -0.24 3.41 23.64
N CYS A 83 0.38 4.53 23.26
CA CYS A 83 1.77 4.54 22.83
C CYS A 83 2.69 4.31 24.05
N THR A 84 3.58 3.33 23.98
CA THR A 84 4.54 3.01 25.06
C THR A 84 5.68 4.02 25.19
N GLU A 85 5.80 4.94 24.23
CA GLU A 85 6.90 5.90 24.17
C GLU A 85 6.64 7.09 25.10
N ALA A 86 7.55 7.27 26.06
CA ALA A 86 7.42 8.27 27.11
C ALA A 86 7.20 9.69 26.56
N GLU A 87 7.91 10.05 25.48
CA GLU A 87 7.77 11.37 24.85
C GLU A 87 6.37 11.58 24.24
N CYS A 88 5.76 10.52 23.68
CA CYS A 88 4.40 10.60 23.14
C CYS A 88 3.37 10.74 24.28
N ARG A 89 3.60 10.05 25.40
CA ARG A 89 2.74 10.16 26.60
C ARG A 89 2.80 11.54 27.23
N MET A 90 3.98 12.17 27.27
CA MET A 90 4.11 13.54 27.77
C MET A 90 3.35 14.55 26.89
N LYS A 91 3.47 14.44 25.57
CA LYS A 91 2.75 15.32 24.62
C LYS A 91 1.23 15.19 24.73
N LEU A 92 0.71 14.01 25.07
CA LEU A 92 -0.71 13.80 25.33
C LEU A 92 -1.21 14.57 26.55
N LEU A 93 -0.49 14.48 27.66
CA LEU A 93 -0.84 15.15 28.91
C LEU A 93 -0.82 16.68 28.77
N GLU A 94 -0.01 17.22 27.86
CA GLU A 94 0.08 18.65 27.58
C GLU A 94 -1.02 19.17 26.64
N GLN A 95 -1.55 18.32 25.74
CA GLN A 95 -2.43 18.77 24.64
C GLN A 95 -3.89 18.31 24.77
N THR A 96 -4.16 17.23 25.52
CA THR A 96 -5.50 16.63 25.57
C THR A 96 -5.81 16.12 26.98
N ASN A 97 -6.91 16.60 27.58
CA ASN A 97 -7.48 16.04 28.82
C ASN A 97 -8.15 14.66 28.63
N ASP A 98 -7.93 14.01 27.49
CA ASP A 98 -8.64 12.80 27.08
C ASP A 98 -7.63 11.76 26.58
N GLU A 99 -7.44 10.70 27.35
CA GLU A 99 -6.45 9.64 27.14
C GLU A 99 -6.73 8.83 25.85
N ASN A 100 -7.96 8.89 25.32
CA ASN A 100 -8.34 8.20 24.08
C ASN A 100 -7.90 8.91 22.78
N LEU A 101 -7.45 10.17 22.86
CA LEU A 101 -7.12 10.98 21.68
C LEU A 101 -5.70 10.74 21.13
N SER A 102 -4.98 9.73 21.63
CA SER A 102 -3.58 9.50 21.22
C SER A 102 -3.35 8.72 19.94
N THR A 103 -4.44 8.23 19.35
CA THR A 103 -4.38 7.25 18.26
C THR A 103 -5.17 7.69 17.05
N LYS A 104 -4.73 7.23 15.88
CA LYS A 104 -5.48 7.29 14.63
C LYS A 104 -5.57 5.91 14.01
N GLU A 105 -6.68 5.68 13.32
CA GLU A 105 -6.88 4.50 12.50
C GLU A 105 -6.42 4.77 11.07
N VAL A 106 -5.64 3.84 10.53
CA VAL A 106 -5.07 3.94 9.18
C VAL A 106 -5.23 2.62 8.44
N PHE A 107 -5.41 2.66 7.13
CA PHE A 107 -5.26 1.48 6.31
C PHE A 107 -3.81 0.98 6.32
N SER A 108 -3.66 -0.32 6.43
CA SER A 108 -2.37 -1.00 6.40
C SER A 108 -2.56 -2.44 5.97
N LEU A 109 -2.74 -2.64 4.67
CA LEU A 109 -3.04 -3.95 4.10
C LEU A 109 -1.78 -4.67 3.62
N ASN A 110 -1.88 -5.99 3.62
CA ASN A 110 -0.94 -6.87 2.94
C ASN A 110 -1.60 -7.49 1.71
N VAL A 111 -1.02 -7.25 0.54
CA VAL A 111 -1.56 -7.74 -0.72
C VAL A 111 -0.57 -8.63 -1.45
N HIS A 112 -1.09 -9.46 -2.35
CA HIS A 112 -0.28 -10.28 -3.25
C HIS A 112 -0.41 -9.74 -4.67
N LEU A 113 0.74 -9.64 -5.34
CA LEU A 113 0.84 -9.22 -6.73
C LEU A 113 1.34 -10.40 -7.55
N THR A 114 0.64 -10.73 -8.63
CA THR A 114 0.97 -11.88 -9.49
C THR A 114 1.01 -11.47 -10.95
N ASP A 115 2.02 -11.91 -11.68
CA ASP A 115 2.00 -11.93 -13.14
C ASP A 115 2.33 -13.35 -13.65
N HIS A 116 2.50 -13.50 -14.95
CA HIS A 116 2.85 -14.78 -15.58
C HIS A 116 4.22 -15.35 -15.16
N THR A 117 5.08 -14.54 -14.52
CA THR A 117 6.40 -14.95 -14.03
C THR A 117 6.40 -15.36 -12.55
N GLY A 118 5.31 -15.06 -11.82
CA GLY A 118 5.07 -15.56 -10.47
C GLY A 118 4.35 -14.57 -9.55
N THR A 119 4.35 -14.87 -8.24
CA THR A 119 3.64 -14.10 -7.21
C THR A 119 4.57 -13.54 -6.15
N ILE A 120 4.54 -12.23 -5.89
CA ILE A 120 5.15 -11.62 -4.70
C ILE A 120 4.08 -11.42 -3.63
N THR A 121 4.37 -11.88 -2.41
CA THR A 121 3.45 -11.89 -1.28
C THR A 121 3.81 -10.82 -0.26
N ASN A 122 2.86 -10.47 0.62
CA ASN A 122 3.07 -9.54 1.73
C ASN A 122 3.58 -8.15 1.29
N VAL A 123 3.13 -7.68 0.12
CA VAL A 123 3.40 -6.32 -0.35
C VAL A 123 2.52 -5.36 0.44
N LYS A 124 3.13 -4.34 1.03
CA LYS A 124 2.42 -3.37 1.87
C LYS A 124 1.67 -2.36 1.03
N LEU A 125 0.38 -2.21 1.30
CA LEU A 125 -0.45 -1.11 0.81
C LEU A 125 -0.72 -0.16 1.99
N GLY A 126 -0.07 1.00 1.97
CA GLY A 126 -0.14 2.00 3.03
C GLY A 126 -1.38 2.90 2.95
N ASP A 127 -1.62 3.66 4.01
CA ASP A 127 -2.85 4.45 4.21
C ASP A 127 -3.21 5.34 3.03
N ASP A 128 -2.29 6.19 2.60
CA ASP A 128 -2.55 7.20 1.59
C ASP A 128 -2.88 6.58 0.22
N VAL A 129 -2.15 5.52 -0.13
CA VAL A 129 -2.38 4.77 -1.38
C VAL A 129 -3.68 3.98 -1.28
N ALA A 130 -3.97 3.36 -0.14
CA ALA A 130 -5.22 2.64 0.09
C ALA A 130 -6.42 3.57 -0.04
N ARG A 131 -6.41 4.76 0.57
CA ARG A 131 -7.49 5.76 0.44
C ARG A 131 -7.73 6.16 -1.01
N LYS A 132 -6.65 6.35 -1.79
CA LYS A 132 -6.74 6.68 -3.23
C LYS A 132 -7.33 5.53 -4.05
N ILE A 133 -6.93 4.28 -3.77
CA ILE A 133 -7.46 3.09 -4.46
C ILE A 133 -8.91 2.85 -4.06
N LEU A 134 -9.22 2.83 -2.77
CA LEU A 134 -10.56 2.53 -2.25
C LEU A 134 -11.55 3.69 -2.45
N LYS A 135 -11.03 4.91 -2.65
CA LYS A 135 -11.81 6.16 -2.78
C LYS A 135 -12.74 6.40 -1.58
N CYS A 136 -12.27 6.06 -0.39
CA CYS A 136 -12.97 6.31 0.87
C CYS A 136 -11.96 6.57 2.00
N SER A 137 -12.44 7.20 3.07
CA SER A 137 -11.72 7.32 4.33
C SER A 137 -11.79 6.01 5.14
N VAL A 138 -10.97 5.92 6.19
CA VAL A 138 -11.01 4.81 7.16
C VAL A 138 -12.35 4.79 7.90
N ASP A 139 -12.85 5.94 8.34
CA ASP A 139 -14.13 6.05 9.05
C ASP A 139 -15.30 5.58 8.16
N GLU A 140 -15.30 6.00 6.89
CA GLU A 140 -16.28 5.54 5.90
C GLU A 140 -16.20 4.02 5.70
N PHE A 141 -14.99 3.47 5.58
CA PHE A 141 -14.78 2.03 5.38
C PHE A 141 -15.25 1.19 6.58
N ILE A 142 -15.04 1.66 7.81
CA ILE A 142 -15.50 0.98 9.02
C ILE A 142 -17.03 0.85 9.01
N LEU A 143 -17.71 1.89 8.54
CA LEU A 143 -19.17 1.95 8.45
C LEU A 143 -19.74 1.15 7.26
N MET A 144 -18.91 0.66 6.34
CA MET A 144 -19.37 -0.15 5.22
C MET A 144 -19.82 -1.54 5.66
N THR A 145 -20.89 -2.01 5.03
CA THR A 145 -21.34 -3.40 5.14
C THR A 145 -20.34 -4.35 4.47
N ASP A 146 -20.38 -5.63 4.84
CA ASP A 146 -19.52 -6.65 4.22
C ASP A 146 -19.77 -6.73 2.71
N GLU A 147 -21.02 -6.59 2.25
CA GLU A 147 -21.35 -6.56 0.83
C GLU A 147 -20.69 -5.38 0.09
N GLN A 148 -20.68 -4.19 0.70
CA GLN A 148 -20.00 -3.01 0.13
C GLN A 148 -18.49 -3.24 0.05
N LYS A 149 -17.88 -3.85 1.09
CA LYS A 149 -16.45 -4.20 1.11
C LYS A 149 -16.12 -5.26 0.07
N THR A 150 -16.94 -6.29 -0.07
CA THR A 150 -16.81 -7.32 -1.11
C THR A 150 -16.89 -6.69 -2.50
N LYS A 151 -17.80 -5.76 -2.75
CA LYS A 151 -17.89 -5.04 -4.04
C LYS A 151 -16.62 -4.22 -4.33
N LEU A 152 -16.07 -3.52 -3.35
CA LEU A 152 -14.81 -2.80 -3.49
C LEU A 152 -13.65 -3.76 -3.79
N LYS A 153 -13.58 -4.90 -3.10
CA LYS A 153 -12.57 -5.95 -3.33
C LYS A 153 -12.58 -6.42 -4.78
N TRP A 154 -13.74 -6.80 -5.29
CA TRP A 154 -13.88 -7.29 -6.67
C TRP A 154 -13.68 -6.22 -7.74
N THR A 155 -13.65 -4.94 -7.39
CA THR A 155 -13.30 -3.86 -8.34
C THR A 155 -11.83 -3.93 -8.75
N TYR A 156 -10.95 -4.50 -7.92
CA TYR A 156 -9.49 -4.52 -8.13
C TYR A 156 -8.90 -5.93 -8.14
N LEU A 157 -9.51 -6.88 -7.45
CA LEU A 157 -9.03 -8.26 -7.38
C LEU A 157 -9.10 -8.92 -8.76
N LEU A 158 -8.01 -9.58 -9.17
CA LEU A 158 -7.83 -10.23 -10.47
C LEU A 158 -7.91 -9.32 -11.71
N GLU A 159 -7.89 -8.00 -11.51
CA GLU A 159 -7.77 -7.04 -12.59
C GLU A 159 -6.31 -6.81 -12.96
N LYS A 160 -6.01 -6.62 -14.25
CA LYS A 160 -4.67 -6.24 -14.71
C LYS A 160 -4.44 -4.77 -14.33
N LEU A 161 -3.47 -4.51 -13.47
CA LEU A 161 -3.16 -3.20 -12.91
C LEU A 161 -1.67 -2.89 -13.11
N ARG A 162 -1.29 -1.61 -12.97
CA ARG A 162 0.10 -1.19 -12.96
C ARG A 162 0.38 -0.43 -11.69
N PHE A 163 1.37 -0.90 -10.94
CA PHE A 163 1.73 -0.36 -9.63
C PHE A 163 3.14 0.22 -9.66
N GLY A 164 3.31 1.34 -8.99
CA GLY A 164 4.63 1.80 -8.56
C GLY A 164 4.99 1.09 -7.26
N ILE A 165 6.15 0.46 -7.24
CA ILE A 165 6.69 -0.31 -6.13
C ILE A 165 7.90 0.43 -5.57
N GLN A 166 7.96 0.54 -4.24
CA GLN A 166 9.11 1.05 -3.53
C GLN A 166 9.65 -0.02 -2.59
N ILE A 167 10.95 -0.28 -2.68
CA ILE A 167 11.67 -1.21 -1.81
C ILE A 167 12.45 -0.37 -0.82
N LYS A 168 12.29 -0.67 0.48
CA LYS A 168 13.07 -0.03 1.55
C LYS A 168 13.74 -1.11 2.39
N ASN A 169 15.07 -1.06 2.44
CA ASN A 169 15.82 -1.83 3.42
C ASN A 169 15.65 -1.18 4.79
N ASN A 170 15.49 -2.00 5.81
CA ASN A 170 15.36 -1.54 7.18
C ASN A 170 16.24 -2.43 8.03
N SER A 171 17.20 -1.84 8.72
CA SER A 171 18.16 -2.55 9.59
C SER A 171 17.49 -3.41 10.65
N ASN A 172 16.22 -3.14 10.98
CA ASN A 172 15.44 -3.92 11.94
C ASN A 172 14.75 -5.16 11.36
N TYR A 173 14.80 -5.38 10.03
CA TYR A 173 14.16 -6.51 9.37
C TYR A 173 15.16 -7.29 8.52
N ALA A 174 15.10 -8.63 8.62
CA ALA A 174 15.95 -9.53 7.83
C ALA A 174 15.62 -9.55 6.32
N LYS A 175 14.52 -8.91 5.90
CA LYS A 175 14.10 -8.81 4.49
C LYS A 175 13.67 -7.37 4.17
N PRO A 176 13.92 -6.89 2.93
CA PRO A 176 13.43 -5.60 2.49
C PRO A 176 11.91 -5.49 2.60
N ILE A 177 11.42 -4.28 2.89
CA ILE A 177 9.99 -4.01 2.87
C ILE A 177 9.59 -3.55 1.47
N VAL A 178 8.71 -4.30 0.84
CA VAL A 178 8.11 -3.97 -0.46
C VAL A 178 6.78 -3.26 -0.23
N ARG A 179 6.63 -2.05 -0.79
CA ARG A 179 5.42 -1.24 -0.65
C ARG A 179 4.88 -0.82 -2.01
N ILE A 180 3.56 -0.74 -2.14
CA ILE A 180 2.92 -0.03 -3.24
C ILE A 180 3.00 1.46 -2.94
N ALA A 181 3.66 2.21 -3.81
CA ALA A 181 3.77 3.66 -3.74
C ALA A 181 2.60 4.35 -4.46
N CYS A 182 2.11 3.75 -5.55
CA CYS A 182 0.99 4.28 -6.31
C CYS A 182 0.34 3.23 -7.20
N LEU A 183 -0.89 3.51 -7.63
CA LEU A 183 -1.60 2.79 -8.68
C LEU A 183 -1.69 3.72 -9.90
N PHE A 184 -1.21 3.26 -11.05
CA PHE A 184 -1.33 4.01 -12.30
C PHE A 184 -2.76 3.88 -12.86
N PRO A 185 -3.31 4.95 -13.47
CA PRO A 185 -4.61 4.88 -14.12
C PRO A 185 -4.67 3.79 -15.21
N ARG A 186 -5.83 3.12 -15.32
CA ARG A 186 -6.02 1.98 -16.24
C ARG A 186 -5.83 2.36 -17.71
N GLU A 187 -6.16 3.59 -18.08
CA GLU A 187 -5.99 4.14 -19.43
C GLU A 187 -4.54 4.14 -19.94
N TYR A 188 -3.57 4.00 -19.03
CA TYR A 188 -2.14 3.89 -19.36
C TYR A 188 -1.64 2.45 -19.49
N LEU A 189 -2.49 1.47 -19.25
CA LEU A 189 -2.17 0.08 -19.53
C LEU A 189 -2.22 -0.13 -21.06
N PRO A 190 -1.25 -0.86 -21.66
CA PRO A 190 -1.38 -1.27 -23.04
C PRO A 190 -2.70 -2.02 -23.21
N SER A 191 -3.51 -1.59 -24.17
CA SER A 191 -4.72 -2.28 -24.59
C SER A 191 -4.36 -3.73 -24.87
N SER A 192 -5.14 -4.68 -24.33
CA SER A 192 -4.98 -6.11 -24.52
C SER A 192 -5.32 -6.59 -25.93
N ILE A 193 -5.05 -5.76 -26.94
CA ILE A 193 -5.20 -6.09 -28.34
C ILE A 193 -3.78 -6.37 -28.82
N ASP A 194 -3.35 -7.61 -28.60
CA ASP A 194 -2.56 -8.28 -29.62
C ASP A 194 -3.50 -8.36 -30.83
N ASP A 195 -3.43 -7.37 -31.71
CA ASP A 195 -3.75 -7.60 -33.11
C ASP A 195 -2.75 -8.67 -33.53
N GLU A 196 -3.24 -9.91 -33.59
CA GLU A 196 -2.65 -10.98 -34.37
C GLU A 196 -2.18 -10.37 -35.70
N GLN A 197 -0.87 -10.14 -35.81
CA GLN A 197 -0.29 -9.79 -37.10
C GLN A 197 -0.49 -10.99 -38.01
N SER A 198 -1.39 -10.75 -38.95
CA SER A 198 -1.72 -11.54 -40.13
C SER A 198 -0.52 -11.71 -41.07
#